data_AF-A0A937J4S3-F1
#
_entry.id   AF-A0A937J4S3-F1
#
_cell.length_a   1.000
_cell.length_b   1.000
_cell.length_c   1.000
_cell.angle_alpha   90.00
_cell.angle_beta   90.00
_cell.angle_gamma   90.00
#
_symmetry.space_group_name_H-M   'P 1'
#
loop_
_entity.id
_entity.type
_entity.pdbx_description
1 polymer ?
#
loop_
_entity_poly.entity_id
_entity_poly.type
_entity_poly.pdbx_seq_one_letter_code
_entity_poly.pdbx_strand_id
1 'polypeptide(L)'
;MIRLRLLSALFISSVWGLTGCSEQPISHSVTAPDGGLSLNLRTDELGRIYFSLNDSGVPVIHDSRLGFAFANASSFTEDLSITAGAKSTNDTTWELPWGERRFVRDHHNEQSFRLSDGSRTITLRVRVFDEGAGFRFEFPEEFHSGELL
;
A
#
# COMPACT_ATOMS: atom_id res chain seq x y z
N MET A 1 74.26 -31.66 -2.62
CA MET A 1 74.18 -31.74 -1.15
C MET A 1 73.15 -30.71 -0.66
N ILE A 2 71.99 -31.21 -0.20
CA ILE A 2 71.01 -30.65 0.77
C ILE A 2 70.63 -29.16 0.69
N ARG A 3 69.33 -28.87 0.50
CA ARG A 3 68.42 -28.06 1.36
C ARG A 3 67.07 -27.91 0.62
N LEU A 4 65.93 -28.46 1.05
CA LEU A 4 65.11 -28.32 2.27
C LEU A 4 63.80 -27.62 1.86
N ARG A 5 62.69 -28.38 1.94
CA ARG A 5 61.31 -27.94 1.66
C ARG A 5 60.84 -26.92 2.71
N LEU A 6 60.07 -25.92 2.31
CA LEU A 6 59.20 -25.15 3.20
C LEU A 6 57.83 -25.00 2.53
N LEU A 7 56.87 -25.78 3.02
CA LEU A 7 55.44 -25.62 2.78
C LEU A 7 55.00 -24.29 3.42
N SER A 8 54.37 -23.41 2.63
CA SER A 8 53.63 -22.26 3.16
C SER A 8 52.15 -22.57 3.00
N ALA A 9 51.48 -22.93 4.10
CA ALA A 9 50.04 -23.14 4.14
C ALA A 9 49.34 -21.77 4.14
N LEU A 10 48.66 -21.43 3.04
CA LEU A 10 47.81 -20.24 2.94
C LEU A 10 46.44 -20.57 3.54
N PHE A 11 46.20 -20.18 4.79
CA PHE A 11 44.88 -20.24 5.42
C PHE A 11 44.02 -19.10 4.86
N ILE A 12 43.21 -19.40 3.84
CA ILE A 12 42.21 -18.47 3.31
C ILE A 12 41.02 -18.49 4.27
N SER A 13 40.96 -17.50 5.16
CA SER A 13 39.80 -17.24 6.02
C SER A 13 38.59 -16.86 5.14
N SER A 14 37.70 -17.83 4.88
CA SER A 14 36.40 -17.57 4.28
C SER A 14 35.55 -16.78 5.28
N VAL A 15 35.33 -15.50 5.01
CA VAL A 15 34.38 -14.66 5.74
C VAL A 15 32.99 -15.02 5.23
N TRP A 16 32.25 -15.80 6.00
CA TRP A 16 30.84 -16.08 5.74
C TRP A 16 30.05 -14.82 6.13
N GLY A 17 29.74 -13.98 5.14
CA GLY A 17 28.84 -12.86 5.32
C GLY A 17 27.46 -13.36 5.72
N LEU A 18 27.05 -13.06 6.96
CA LEU A 18 25.67 -13.22 7.41
C LEU A 18 24.82 -12.19 6.65
N THR A 19 24.24 -12.60 5.52
CA THR A 19 23.16 -11.84 4.87
C THR A 19 21.90 -12.00 5.72
N GLY A 20 21.63 -11.04 6.60
CA GLY A 20 20.32 -10.93 7.24
C GLY A 20 19.30 -10.50 6.19
N CYS A 21 18.27 -11.33 5.96
CA CYS A 21 17.07 -10.89 5.27
C CYS A 21 16.37 -9.85 6.16
N SER A 22 16.44 -8.57 5.81
CA SER A 22 15.49 -7.61 6.38
C SER A 22 14.15 -7.85 5.70
N GLU A 23 13.13 -8.21 6.45
CA GLU A 23 11.76 -8.23 5.97
C GLU A 23 11.37 -6.78 5.66
N GLN A 24 11.29 -6.43 4.37
CA GLN A 24 10.90 -5.09 3.95
C GLN A 24 9.43 -4.89 4.33
N PRO A 25 9.05 -3.76 4.94
CA PRO A 25 7.66 -3.50 5.27
C PRO A 25 6.81 -3.61 4.00
N ILE A 26 5.71 -4.34 4.08
CA ILE A 26 4.79 -4.50 2.94
C ILE A 26 4.22 -3.11 2.62
N SER A 27 4.63 -2.58 1.48
CA SER A 27 4.16 -1.31 0.95
C SER A 27 3.46 -1.52 -0.39
N HIS A 28 2.29 -0.93 -0.55
CA HIS A 28 1.59 -0.88 -1.83
C HIS A 28 1.57 0.54 -2.36
N SER A 29 1.65 0.70 -3.67
CA SER A 29 1.62 2.02 -4.33
C SER A 29 0.65 2.00 -5.50
N VAL A 30 -0.17 3.04 -5.59
CA VAL A 30 -1.05 3.33 -6.73
C VAL A 30 -0.60 4.65 -7.32
N THR A 31 -0.17 4.63 -8.58
CA THR A 31 0.34 5.82 -9.28
C THR A 31 -0.71 6.39 -10.22
N ALA A 32 -0.70 7.69 -10.43
CA ALA A 32 -1.43 8.34 -11.50
C ALA A 32 -1.03 7.79 -12.88
N PRO A 33 -1.89 7.93 -13.89
CA PRO A 33 -1.54 7.60 -15.27
C PRO A 33 -0.28 8.30 -15.79
N ASP A 34 -0.08 9.58 -15.46
CA ASP A 34 1.13 10.34 -15.82
C ASP A 34 2.37 10.01 -14.95
N GLY A 35 2.16 9.28 -13.85
CA GLY A 35 3.18 8.89 -12.88
C GLY A 35 3.62 9.99 -11.90
N GLY A 36 3.05 11.20 -11.98
CA GLY A 36 3.38 12.32 -11.10
C GLY A 36 2.89 12.09 -9.67
N LEU A 37 1.63 11.71 -9.51
CA LEU A 37 1.04 11.47 -8.19
C LEU A 37 1.10 9.99 -7.79
N SER A 38 1.36 9.69 -6.52
CA SER A 38 1.30 8.32 -5.98
C SER A 38 0.72 8.28 -4.57
N LEU A 39 -0.29 7.42 -4.38
CA LEU A 39 -0.82 7.08 -3.06
C LEU A 39 -0.16 5.78 -2.60
N ASN A 40 0.45 5.82 -1.43
CA ASN A 40 1.18 4.71 -0.84
C ASN A 40 0.44 4.21 0.40
N LEU A 41 0.39 2.89 0.58
CA LEU A 41 -0.12 2.22 1.77
C LEU A 41 1.02 1.48 2.45
N ARG A 42 1.14 1.68 3.76
CA ARG A 42 2.14 1.03 4.60
C ARG A 42 1.47 0.45 5.83
N THR A 43 1.97 -0.68 6.29
CA THR A 43 1.61 -1.26 7.59
C THR A 43 2.81 -1.17 8.54
N ASP A 44 2.57 -0.96 9.83
CA ASP A 44 3.61 -1.06 10.87
C ASP A 44 3.59 -2.41 11.60
N GLU A 45 4.46 -2.57 12.59
CA GLU A 45 4.62 -3.81 13.37
C GLU A 45 3.37 -4.20 14.17
N LEU A 46 2.43 -3.26 14.40
CA LEU A 46 1.18 -3.48 15.13
C LEU A 46 -0.02 -3.70 14.17
N GLY A 47 0.23 -3.86 12.87
CA GLY A 47 -0.85 -4.01 11.89
C GLY A 47 -1.66 -2.73 11.68
N ARG A 48 -1.11 -1.54 12.00
CA ARG A 48 -1.78 -0.26 11.71
C ARG A 48 -1.49 0.16 10.29
N ILE A 49 -2.53 0.53 9.55
CA ILE A 49 -2.43 0.94 8.16
C ILE A 49 -2.34 2.46 8.07
N TYR A 50 -1.40 2.94 7.28
CA TYR A 50 -1.19 4.34 6.98
C TYR A 50 -1.25 4.55 5.47
N PHE A 51 -1.86 5.66 5.05
CA PHE A 51 -1.70 6.17 3.69
C PHE A 51 -0.80 7.41 3.67
N SER A 52 -0.08 7.60 2.58
CA SER A 52 0.63 8.84 2.26
C SER A 52 0.45 9.18 0.79
N LEU A 53 0.62 10.45 0.44
CA LEU A 53 0.50 10.95 -0.93
C LEU A 53 1.77 11.70 -1.31
N ASN A 54 2.39 11.29 -2.40
CA ASN A 54 3.56 11.94 -2.96
C ASN A 54 3.24 12.52 -4.33
N ASP A 55 3.62 13.76 -4.57
CA ASP A 55 3.63 14.40 -5.87
C ASP A 55 5.08 14.53 -6.34
N SER A 56 5.41 13.88 -7.45
CA SER A 56 6.74 13.91 -8.08
C SER A 56 7.86 13.53 -7.11
N GLY A 57 7.57 12.58 -6.21
CA GLY A 57 8.48 12.11 -5.17
C GLY A 57 8.53 12.97 -3.90
N VAL A 58 7.82 14.11 -3.86
CA VAL A 58 7.72 14.98 -2.69
C VAL A 58 6.47 14.63 -1.88
N PRO A 59 6.58 14.35 -0.56
CA PRO A 59 5.41 14.06 0.26
C PRO A 59 4.54 15.31 0.41
N VAL A 60 3.26 15.20 0.00
CA VAL A 60 2.22 16.23 0.19
C VAL A 60 1.23 15.84 1.30
N ILE A 61 1.06 14.54 1.55
CA ILE A 61 0.38 14.00 2.73
C ILE A 61 1.32 12.98 3.37
N HIS A 62 1.72 13.25 4.61
CA HIS A 62 2.48 12.29 5.43
C HIS A 62 1.59 11.16 5.93
N ASP A 63 2.23 10.11 6.45
CA ASP A 63 1.58 8.92 7.01
C ASP A 63 0.36 9.27 7.87
N SER A 64 -0.81 8.90 7.36
CA SER A 64 -2.12 9.20 7.93
C SER A 64 -2.87 7.90 8.18
N ARG A 65 -3.31 7.69 9.43
CA ARG A 65 -3.87 6.40 9.88
C ARG A 65 -5.24 6.13 9.23
N LEU A 66 -5.44 4.88 8.81
CA LEU A 66 -6.71 4.34 8.32
C LEU A 66 -7.26 3.33 9.32
N GLY A 67 -8.58 3.36 9.56
CA GLY A 67 -9.28 2.42 10.43
C GLY A 67 -10.56 3.00 11.02
N PHE A 68 -11.29 2.17 11.78
CA PHE A 68 -12.57 2.53 12.38
C PHE A 68 -12.63 2.18 13.86
N ALA A 69 -13.20 3.07 14.65
CA ALA A 69 -13.73 2.74 15.97
C ALA A 69 -15.24 2.54 15.84
N PHE A 70 -15.76 1.49 16.46
CA PHE A 70 -17.20 1.20 16.51
C PHE A 70 -17.71 1.39 17.93
N ALA A 71 -18.99 1.71 18.07
CA ALA A 71 -19.59 1.92 19.39
C ALA A 71 -19.77 0.59 20.15
N ASN A 72 -20.22 -0.45 19.45
CA ASN A 72 -20.62 -1.74 20.03
C ASN A 72 -19.79 -2.94 19.54
N ALA A 73 -18.67 -2.68 18.86
CA ALA A 73 -17.74 -3.71 18.40
C ALA A 73 -16.28 -3.32 18.66
N SER A 74 -15.38 -4.30 18.59
CA SER A 74 -13.94 -4.07 18.66
C SER A 74 -13.48 -3.12 17.55
N SER A 75 -12.50 -2.26 17.82
CA SER A 75 -11.93 -1.37 16.80
C SER A 75 -11.34 -2.16 15.63
N PHE A 76 -11.39 -1.58 14.43
CA PHE A 76 -10.73 -2.08 13.22
C PHE A 76 -9.60 -1.13 12.87
N THR A 77 -8.53 -1.18 13.66
CA THR A 77 -7.44 -0.19 13.62
C THR A 77 -6.03 -0.78 13.77
N GLU A 78 -5.93 -2.03 14.20
CA GLU A 78 -4.70 -2.77 14.56
C GLU A 78 -4.86 -4.21 14.10
N ASP A 79 -3.75 -4.96 14.06
CA ASP A 79 -3.70 -6.35 13.57
C ASP A 79 -4.26 -6.52 12.15
N LEU A 80 -4.23 -5.45 11.34
CA LEU A 80 -4.75 -5.47 9.98
C LEU A 80 -3.68 -5.98 9.01
N SER A 81 -4.06 -7.00 8.26
CA SER A 81 -3.36 -7.44 7.06
C SER A 81 -3.90 -6.72 5.81
N ILE A 82 -3.02 -6.44 4.85
CA ILE A 82 -3.39 -5.87 3.56
C ILE A 82 -3.11 -6.87 2.44
N THR A 83 -4.10 -7.09 1.58
CA THR A 83 -3.95 -7.92 0.37
C THR A 83 -4.41 -7.13 -0.84
N ALA A 84 -3.53 -7.00 -1.84
CA ALA A 84 -3.87 -6.35 -3.11
C ALA A 84 -4.96 -7.15 -3.85
N GLY A 85 -6.00 -6.44 -4.29
CA GLY A 85 -7.11 -6.95 -5.08
C GLY A 85 -6.98 -6.61 -6.56
N ALA A 86 -8.13 -6.33 -7.20
CA ALA A 86 -8.21 -5.95 -8.60
C ALA A 86 -7.55 -4.58 -8.86
N LYS A 87 -6.83 -4.50 -9.98
CA LYS A 87 -6.24 -3.28 -10.56
C LYS A 87 -6.92 -2.98 -11.89
N SER A 88 -7.19 -1.71 -12.16
CA SER A 88 -7.72 -1.27 -13.46
C SER A 88 -7.28 0.15 -13.79
N THR A 89 -7.40 0.52 -15.06
CA THR A 89 -7.24 1.90 -15.54
C THR A 89 -8.52 2.29 -16.24
N ASN A 90 -8.99 3.50 -15.99
CA ASN A 90 -10.12 4.09 -16.70
C ASN A 90 -9.64 5.34 -17.45
N ASP A 91 -10.03 5.47 -18.71
CA ASP A 91 -9.86 6.68 -19.50
C ASP A 91 -11.14 6.89 -20.32
N THR A 92 -12.09 7.62 -19.74
CA THR A 92 -13.38 7.89 -20.37
C THR A 92 -13.69 9.37 -20.33
N THR A 93 -14.60 9.82 -21.19
CA THR A 93 -15.07 11.20 -21.21
C THR A 93 -16.59 11.20 -21.22
N TRP A 94 -17.20 12.04 -20.40
CA TRP A 94 -18.65 12.19 -20.31
C TRP A 94 -19.07 13.65 -20.46
N GLU A 95 -20.30 13.85 -20.91
CA GLU A 95 -20.88 15.18 -21.18
C GLU A 95 -21.76 15.62 -20.01
N LEU A 96 -21.50 16.83 -19.51
CA LEU A 96 -22.29 17.48 -18.47
C LEU A 96 -23.51 18.18 -19.10
N PRO A 97 -24.72 18.06 -18.50
CA PRO A 97 -25.89 18.81 -18.96
C PRO A 97 -25.76 20.32 -18.69
N TRP A 98 -24.98 20.69 -17.66
CA TRP A 98 -24.64 22.06 -17.27
C TRP A 98 -23.41 22.00 -16.36
N GLY A 99 -22.62 23.07 -16.33
CA GLY A 99 -21.41 23.16 -15.50
C GLY A 99 -20.35 24.07 -16.09
N GLU A 100 -19.21 24.13 -15.42
CA GLU A 100 -18.03 24.91 -15.84
C GLU A 100 -17.35 24.38 -17.12
N ARG A 101 -17.56 23.10 -17.45
CA ARG A 101 -17.04 22.43 -18.64
C ARG A 101 -18.12 21.54 -19.24
N ARG A 102 -18.14 21.41 -20.58
CA ARG A 102 -19.09 20.53 -21.29
C ARG A 102 -18.68 19.06 -21.22
N PHE A 103 -17.39 18.77 -21.39
CA PHE A 103 -16.84 17.42 -21.36
C PHE A 103 -15.87 17.27 -20.20
N VAL A 104 -16.04 16.19 -19.43
CA VAL A 104 -15.19 15.85 -18.28
C VAL A 104 -14.51 14.53 -18.58
N ARG A 105 -13.17 14.52 -18.51
CA ARG A 105 -12.37 13.31 -18.65
C ARG A 105 -12.18 12.67 -17.27
N ASP A 106 -12.50 11.39 -17.17
CA ASP A 106 -12.20 10.54 -16.03
C ASP A 106 -11.02 9.64 -16.41
N HIS A 107 -9.80 10.07 -16.02
CA HIS A 107 -8.56 9.34 -16.28
C HIS A 107 -7.86 9.00 -14.96
N HIS A 108 -7.90 7.73 -14.56
CA HIS A 108 -7.29 7.28 -13.31
C HIS A 108 -6.83 5.84 -13.37
N ASN A 109 -5.86 5.53 -12.50
CA ASN A 109 -5.59 4.15 -12.09
C ASN A 109 -6.35 3.84 -10.81
N GLU A 110 -6.95 2.65 -10.75
CA GLU A 110 -7.69 2.14 -9.60
C GLU A 110 -7.03 0.85 -9.08
N GLN A 111 -6.98 0.70 -7.75
CA GLN A 111 -6.60 -0.53 -7.10
C GLN A 111 -7.47 -0.73 -5.86
N SER A 112 -7.98 -1.96 -5.70
CA SER A 112 -8.64 -2.39 -4.48
C SER A 112 -7.66 -3.11 -3.56
N PHE A 113 -7.86 -2.97 -2.25
CA PHE A 113 -7.09 -3.64 -1.21
C PHE A 113 -8.05 -4.22 -0.19
N ARG A 114 -7.89 -5.50 0.15
CA ARG A 114 -8.62 -6.12 1.26
C ARG A 114 -7.85 -5.87 2.55
N LEU A 115 -8.51 -5.23 3.50
CA LEU A 115 -8.02 -5.04 4.86
C LEU A 115 -8.71 -6.07 5.75
N SER A 116 -7.96 -6.83 6.54
CA SER A 116 -8.53 -7.90 7.36
C SER A 116 -7.84 -8.03 8.72
N ASP A 117 -8.63 -8.19 9.78
CA ASP A 117 -8.19 -8.56 11.13
C ASP A 117 -8.28 -10.08 11.39
N GLY A 118 -8.49 -10.88 10.33
CA GLY A 118 -8.72 -12.32 10.40
C GLY A 118 -10.17 -12.73 10.60
N SER A 119 -11.02 -11.86 11.15
CA SER A 119 -12.45 -12.10 11.36
C SER A 119 -13.33 -11.28 10.43
N ARG A 120 -12.96 -10.02 10.22
CA ARG A 120 -13.67 -9.01 9.43
C ARG A 120 -12.82 -8.64 8.24
N THR A 121 -13.45 -8.36 7.12
CA THR A 121 -12.77 -7.86 5.92
C THR A 121 -13.49 -6.63 5.37
N ILE A 122 -12.75 -5.54 5.16
CA ILE A 122 -13.23 -4.31 4.54
C ILE A 122 -12.36 -4.03 3.32
N THR A 123 -12.97 -3.62 2.21
CA THR A 123 -12.20 -3.25 1.01
C THR A 123 -11.89 -1.76 1.02
N LEU A 124 -10.62 -1.39 0.87
CA LEU A 124 -10.19 -0.04 0.54
C LEU A 124 -10.04 0.07 -0.97
N ARG A 125 -10.83 0.93 -1.62
CA ARG A 125 -10.70 1.23 -3.05
C ARG A 125 -10.00 2.56 -3.22
N VAL A 126 -8.91 2.57 -3.98
CA VAL A 126 -8.08 3.75 -4.26
C VAL A 126 -8.15 4.07 -5.74
N ARG A 127 -8.38 5.35 -6.07
CA ARG A 127 -8.23 5.92 -7.41
C ARG A 127 -7.20 7.04 -7.36
N VAL A 128 -6.26 7.04 -8.30
CA VAL A 128 -5.25 8.09 -8.44
C VAL A 128 -5.34 8.66 -9.86
N PHE A 129 -5.61 9.95 -9.91
CA PHE A 129 -5.68 10.81 -11.08
C PHE A 129 -4.37 11.60 -11.17
N ASP A 130 -4.10 12.19 -12.33
CA ASP A 130 -2.92 13.04 -12.56
C ASP A 130 -2.87 14.23 -11.56
N GLU A 131 -4.03 14.78 -11.17
CA GLU A 131 -4.14 15.95 -10.29
C GLU A 131 -4.61 15.65 -8.85
N GLY A 132 -4.90 14.39 -8.51
CA GLY A 132 -5.45 14.09 -7.20
C GLY A 132 -5.67 12.60 -6.92
N ALA A 133 -5.97 12.28 -5.67
CA ALA A 133 -6.28 10.92 -5.27
C ALA A 133 -7.58 10.88 -4.45
N GLY A 134 -8.34 9.80 -4.61
CA GLY A 134 -9.53 9.51 -3.83
C GLY A 134 -9.51 8.08 -3.35
N PHE A 135 -10.01 7.85 -2.14
CA PHE A 135 -10.22 6.50 -1.64
C PHE A 135 -11.54 6.40 -0.88
N ARG A 136 -12.07 5.18 -0.80
CA ARG A 136 -13.24 4.88 0.02
C ARG A 136 -13.14 3.48 0.61
N PHE A 137 -13.84 3.27 1.72
CA PHE A 137 -14.06 1.95 2.28
C PHE A 137 -15.36 1.36 1.74
N GLU A 138 -15.33 0.07 1.44
CA GLU A 138 -16.47 -0.72 0.97
C GLU A 138 -16.67 -1.84 1.99
N PHE A 139 -17.76 -1.70 2.76
CA PHE A 139 -18.17 -2.69 3.74
C PHE A 139 -18.97 -3.79 3.05
N PRO A 140 -18.68 -5.07 3.32
CA PRO A 140 -19.43 -6.18 2.73
C PRO A 140 -20.84 -6.25 3.32
N GLU A 141 -21.77 -6.93 2.66
CA GLU A 141 -23.17 -6.98 3.11
C GLU A 141 -23.32 -7.61 4.50
N GLU A 142 -22.45 -8.56 4.86
CA GLU A 142 -22.45 -9.22 6.17
C GLU A 142 -22.07 -8.26 7.32
N PHE A 143 -21.50 -7.10 7.00
CA PHE A 143 -21.15 -6.04 7.95
C PHE A 143 -22.38 -5.26 8.47
N HIS A 144 -23.60 -5.55 8.01
CA HIS A 144 -24.83 -4.91 8.48
C HIS A 144 -25.48 -5.58 9.71
N SER A 145 -24.94 -6.71 10.20
CA SER A 145 -25.47 -7.33 11.42
C SER A 145 -25.22 -6.41 12.62
N GLY A 146 -26.26 -6.23 13.46
CA GLY A 146 -26.45 -5.11 14.39
C GLY A 146 -25.48 -4.97 15.57
N GLU A 147 -24.20 -5.35 15.41
CA GLU A 147 -23.14 -5.20 16.40
C GLU A 147 -22.30 -3.92 16.20
N LEU A 148 -22.53 -3.13 15.15
CA LEU A 148 -21.62 -2.05 14.73
C LEU A 148 -22.12 -0.62 14.98
N LEU A 149 -23.39 -0.46 15.38
CA LEU A 149 -23.98 0.81 15.83
C LEU A 149 -24.29 0.73 17.31
#